data_AF-A0A956NTD0-F1
#
_entry.id   AF-A0A956NTD0-F1
#
_cell.length_a   1.000
_cell.length_b   1.000
_cell.length_c   1.000
_cell.angle_alpha   90.00
_cell.angle_beta   90.00
_cell.angle_gamma   90.00
#
_symmetry.space_group_name_H-M   'P 1'
#
loop_
_entity.id
_entity.type
_entity.pdbx_description
1 polymer ?
#
loop_
_entity_poly.entity_id
_entity_poly.type
_entity_poly.pdbx_seq_one_letter_code
_entity_poly.pdbx_strand_id
1 'polypeptide(L)'
;MLDSLLAFGGIGGHPTLPSELAARRPVLERRVALLRAHLAHVEATSPADAAPHRHALARAEDELRWLSVREAEEERLAASRRSDPPGLGRDLRETVALLTGRPLGY
;
A
#
# COMPACT_ATOMS: atom_id res chain seq x y z
N MET A 1 -5.48 -18.38 -6.45
CA MET A 1 -5.66 -17.34 -7.51
C MET A 1 -6.81 -16.38 -7.21
N LEU A 2 -7.65 -16.63 -6.19
CA LEU A 2 -8.56 -15.65 -5.57
C LEU A 2 -7.87 -14.83 -4.46
N ASP A 3 -6.79 -15.36 -3.89
CA ASP A 3 -6.05 -14.75 -2.78
C ASP A 3 -5.41 -13.41 -3.16
N SER A 4 -5.07 -13.23 -4.44
CA SER A 4 -4.52 -11.97 -4.94
C SER A 4 -5.53 -10.83 -4.83
N LEU A 5 -6.82 -11.06 -5.09
CA LEU A 5 -7.87 -10.03 -4.99
C LEU A 5 -8.17 -9.63 -3.54
N LEU A 6 -8.01 -10.54 -2.59
CA LEU A 6 -8.13 -10.25 -1.15
C LEU A 6 -6.87 -9.58 -0.59
N ALA A 7 -5.70 -9.81 -1.21
CA ALA A 7 -4.44 -9.16 -0.83
C ALA A 7 -4.27 -7.73 -1.38
N PHE A 8 -5.15 -7.26 -2.26
CA PHE A 8 -5.10 -5.91 -2.82
C PHE A 8 -5.67 -4.82 -1.90
N GLY A 9 -6.35 -5.20 -0.81
CA GLY A 9 -6.77 -4.27 0.23
C GLY A 9 -5.67 -4.12 1.28
N GLY A 10 -5.25 -2.89 1.56
CA GLY A 10 -4.37 -2.60 2.70
C GLY A 10 -4.91 -3.17 4.00
N ILE A 11 -4.05 -3.30 5.02
CA ILE A 11 -4.33 -3.85 6.36
C ILE A 11 -5.84 -3.74 6.72
N GLY A 12 -6.59 -4.83 6.55
CA GLY A 12 -8.07 -4.86 6.70
C GLY A 12 -8.90 -5.16 5.44
N GLY A 13 -8.31 -5.37 4.26
CA GLY A 13 -9.04 -5.85 3.07
C GLY A 13 -9.88 -4.79 2.34
N HIS A 14 -9.78 -3.51 2.73
CA HIS A 14 -10.40 -2.41 1.99
C HIS A 14 -9.41 -1.85 0.96
N PRO A 15 -9.85 -1.62 -0.30
CA PRO A 15 -9.02 -0.94 -1.29
C PRO A 15 -8.71 0.47 -0.76
N THR A 16 -7.43 0.76 -0.53
CA THR A 16 -7.00 2.10 -0.12
C THR A 16 -7.12 3.01 -1.33
N LEU A 17 -7.92 4.08 -1.23
CA LEU A 17 -8.15 4.97 -2.36
C LEU A 17 -6.84 5.72 -2.71
N PRO A 18 -6.60 6.06 -3.99
CA PRO A 18 -5.42 6.85 -4.37
C PRO A 18 -5.28 8.16 -3.58
N SER A 19 -6.40 8.81 -3.24
CA SER A 19 -6.44 10.00 -2.38
C SER A 19 -5.98 9.73 -0.95
N GLU A 20 -6.28 8.56 -0.39
CA GLU A 20 -5.85 8.14 0.94
C GLU A 20 -4.36 7.82 0.98
N LEU A 21 -3.81 7.22 -0.09
CA LEU A 21 -2.37 7.02 -0.25
C LEU A 21 -1.64 8.37 -0.31
N ALA A 22 -2.11 9.28 -1.16
CA ALA A 22 -1.53 10.61 -1.31
C ALA A 22 -1.57 11.44 -0.02
N ALA A 23 -2.65 11.34 0.77
CA ALA A 23 -2.75 12.02 2.06
C ALA A 23 -1.81 11.45 3.13
N ARG A 24 -1.47 10.15 3.05
CA ARG A 24 -0.58 9.48 4.01
C ARG A 24 0.90 9.79 3.79
N ARG A 25 1.32 10.01 2.54
CA ARG A 25 2.71 10.31 2.18
C ARG A 25 3.35 11.45 2.97
N PRO A 26 2.80 12.68 3.00
CA PRO A 26 3.43 13.79 3.73
C PRO A 26 3.50 13.54 5.24
N VAL A 27 2.57 12.77 5.80
CA VAL A 27 2.57 12.39 7.22
C VAL A 27 3.72 11.44 7.52
N LEU A 28 3.93 10.41 6.70
CA LEU A 28 5.02 9.46 6.85
C LEU A 28 6.38 10.10 6.60
N GLU A 29 6.51 10.95 5.58
CA GLU A 29 7.75 11.70 5.30
C GLU A 29 8.12 12.61 6.47
N ARG A 30 7.14 13.33 7.04
CA ARG A 30 7.35 14.13 8.25
C ARG A 30 7.78 13.27 9.44
N ARG A 31 7.16 12.10 9.64
CA ARG A 31 7.51 11.18 10.72
C ARG A 31 8.95 10.65 10.57
N VAL A 32 9.35 10.25 9.37
CA VAL A 32 10.73 9.81 9.07
C VAL A 32 11.72 10.94 9.35
N ALA A 33 11.43 12.16 8.91
CA ALA A 33 12.30 13.32 9.17
C ALA A 33 12.47 13.58 10.68
N LEU A 34 11.38 13.54 11.45
CA LEU A 34 11.42 13.70 12.91
C LEU A 34 12.22 12.57 13.59
N LEU A 35 12.03 11.31 13.17
CA LEU A 35 12.77 10.17 13.71
C LEU A 35 14.26 10.26 13.40
N ARG A 36 14.65 10.72 12.20
CA ARG A 36 16.06 10.95 11.85
C ARG A 36 16.70 12.02 12.72
N ALA A 37 16.02 13.16 12.89
CA ALA A 37 16.51 14.24 13.75
C ALA A 37 16.63 13.79 15.22
N HIS A 38 15.64 13.06 15.72
CA HIS A 38 15.67 12.52 17.07
C HIS A 38 16.76 11.46 17.27
N LEU A 39 16.92 10.55 16.31
CA LEU A 39 17.99 9.55 16.35
C LEU A 39 19.37 10.21 16.39
N ALA A 40 19.61 11.24 15.57
CA ALA A 40 20.87 11.97 15.58
C ALA A 40 21.15 12.61 16.95
N HIS A 41 20.12 13.13 17.63
CA HIS A 41 20.25 13.63 18.99
C HIS A 41 20.59 12.50 19.99
N VAL A 42 19.86 11.38 19.95
CA VAL A 42 20.08 10.24 20.85
C VAL A 42 21.47 9.63 20.65
N GLU A 43 21.94 9.51 19.41
CA GLU A 43 23.29 8.99 19.12
C GLU A 43 24.37 9.92 19.67
N ALA A 44 24.12 11.23 19.72
CA ALA A 44 25.05 12.20 20.30
C ALA A 44 25.03 12.23 21.84
N THR A 45 23.88 12.01 22.48
CA THR A 45 23.75 12.13 23.95
C THR A 45 23.81 10.81 24.69
N SER A 46 23.24 9.75 24.12
CA SER A 46 23.03 8.44 24.76
C SER A 46 23.14 7.30 23.73
N PRO A 47 24.34 7.02 23.20
CA PRO A 47 24.51 6.06 22.10
C PRO A 47 24.09 4.62 22.46
N ALA A 48 24.15 4.25 23.75
CA ALA A 48 23.67 2.96 24.25
C ALA A 48 22.15 2.78 24.06
N ASP A 49 21.40 3.88 24.09
CA ASP A 49 19.94 3.87 23.95
C ASP A 49 19.47 4.01 22.51
N ALA A 50 20.38 4.20 21.54
CA ALA A 50 20.02 4.48 20.15
C ALA A 50 19.38 3.29 19.41
N ALA A 51 19.60 2.05 19.86
CA ALA A 51 19.13 0.83 19.20
C ALA A 51 17.60 0.81 18.90
N PRO A 52 16.71 1.04 19.87
CA PRO A 52 15.27 1.15 19.61
C PRO A 52 14.90 2.28 18.63
N HIS A 53 15.61 3.41 18.64
CA HIS A 53 15.35 4.52 17.73
C HIS A 53 15.76 4.21 16.29
N ARG A 54 16.85 3.48 16.09
CA ARG A 54 17.23 2.94 14.76
C ARG A 54 16.17 1.99 14.22
N HIS A 55 15.65 1.10 15.07
CA HIS A 55 14.58 0.19 14.69
C HIS A 55 13.29 0.94 14.31
N ALA A 56 12.90 1.95 15.10
CA ALA A 56 11.74 2.78 14.81
C ALA A 56 11.88 3.55 13.49
N LEU A 57 13.07 4.08 13.18
CA LEU A 57 13.36 4.73 11.92
C LEU A 57 13.26 3.74 10.75
N ALA A 58 13.91 2.58 10.84
CA ALA A 58 13.87 1.56 9.81
C ALA A 58 12.43 1.10 9.51
N ARG A 59 11.61 0.91 10.55
CA ARG A 59 10.18 0.59 10.43
C ARG A 59 9.40 1.66 9.66
N ALA A 60 9.67 2.94 9.91
CA ALA A 60 9.00 4.05 9.22
C ALA A 60 9.47 4.19 7.76
N GLU A 61 10.76 3.94 7.49
CA GLU A 61 11.31 3.92 6.13
C GLU A 61 10.75 2.77 5.29
N ASP A 62 10.57 1.59 5.90
CA ASP A 62 9.90 0.45 5.26
C ASP A 62 8.43 0.74 4.95
N GLU A 63 7.73 1.44 5.84
CA GLU A 63 6.35 1.87 5.61
C GLU A 63 6.25 2.86 4.43
N LEU A 64 7.19 3.81 4.32
CA LEU A 64 7.25 4.74 3.20
C LEU A 64 7.59 4.05 1.88
N ARG A 65 8.48 3.04 1.93
CA ARG A 65 8.81 2.19 0.77
C ARG A 65 7.59 1.40 0.30
N TRP A 66 6.88 0.77 1.23
CA TRP A 66 5.63 0.06 0.95
C TRP A 66 4.60 0.99 0.31
N LEU A 67 4.44 2.21 0.84
CA LEU A 67 3.52 3.20 0.28
C LEU A 67 3.86 3.54 -1.18
N SER A 68 5.15 3.73 -1.48
CA SER A 68 5.62 4.03 -2.84
C SER A 68 5.32 2.90 -3.83
N VAL A 69 5.50 1.64 -3.40
CA VAL A 69 5.12 0.47 -4.20
C VAL A 69 3.60 0.43 -4.44
N ARG A 70 2.80 0.76 -3.42
CA ARG A 70 1.33 0.80 -3.54
C ARG A 70 0.85 1.89 -4.48
N GLU A 71 1.43 3.09 -4.43
CA GLU A 71 1.07 4.18 -5.34
C GLU A 71 1.36 3.83 -6.81
N ALA A 72 2.53 3.25 -7.09
CA ALA A 72 2.87 2.79 -8.44
C ALA A 72 1.90 1.72 -8.95
N GLU A 73 1.48 0.81 -8.07
CA GLU A 73 0.52 -0.23 -8.42
C GLU A 73 -0.88 0.33 -8.72
N GLU A 74 -1.36 1.30 -7.92
CA GLU A 74 -2.64 1.97 -8.21
C GLU A 74 -2.58 2.74 -9.55
N GLU A 75 -1.47 3.40 -9.86
CA GLU A 75 -1.30 4.08 -11.14
C GLU A 75 -1.30 3.09 -12.32
N ARG A 76 -0.63 1.94 -12.17
CA ARG A 76 -0.67 0.84 -13.15
C ARG A 76 -2.09 0.33 -13.38
N LEU A 77 -2.86 0.12 -12.31
CA LEU A 77 -4.26 -0.33 -12.38
C LEU A 77 -5.16 0.74 -13.03
N ALA A 78 -4.97 2.02 -12.68
CA ALA A 78 -5.70 3.13 -13.29
C ALA A 78 -5.41 3.22 -14.80
N ALA A 79 -4.17 2.98 -15.23
CA ALA A 79 -3.81 2.90 -16.64
C ALA A 79 -4.49 1.73 -17.36
N SER A 80 -4.46 0.52 -16.77
CA SER A 80 -5.16 -0.65 -17.32
C SER A 80 -6.65 -0.38 -17.54
N ARG A 81 -7.34 0.20 -16.53
CA ARG A 81 -8.78 0.51 -16.63
C ARG A 81 -9.14 1.47 -17.76
N ARG A 82 -8.20 2.32 -18.21
CA ARG A 82 -8.41 3.23 -19.35
C ARG A 82 -8.26 2.52 -20.70
N SER A 83 -7.43 1.49 -20.76
CA SER A 83 -7.23 0.66 -21.96
C SER A 83 -8.21 -0.50 -22.07
N ASP A 84 -8.81 -0.92 -20.95
CA ASP A 84 -9.78 -2.00 -20.93
C ASP A 84 -11.12 -1.52 -21.52
N PRO A 85 -11.72 -2.23 -22.50
CA PRO A 85 -13.03 -1.87 -23.01
C PRO A 85 -14.06 -1.88 -21.88
N PRO A 86 -15.00 -0.91 -21.85
CA PRO A 86 -16.06 -0.87 -20.85
C PRO A 86 -16.89 -2.15 -20.98
N GLY A 87 -16.71 -3.07 -20.02
CA GLY A 87 -17.31 -4.41 -20.09
C GLY A 87 -16.33 -5.53 -19.69
N LEU A 88 -15.02 -5.36 -19.87
CA LEU A 88 -14.04 -6.43 -19.66
C LEU A 88 -14.09 -7.02 -18.25
N GLY A 89 -14.28 -6.18 -17.23
CA GLY A 89 -14.43 -6.65 -15.84
C GLY A 89 -15.73 -7.40 -15.58
N ARG A 90 -16.81 -7.08 -16.31
CA ARG A 90 -18.07 -7.83 -16.30
C ARG A 90 -17.89 -9.15 -17.05
N ASP A 91 -17.33 -9.11 -18.26
CA ASP A 91 -17.10 -10.26 -19.12
C ASP A 91 -16.17 -11.29 -18.44
N LEU A 92 -15.13 -10.82 -17.74
CA LEU A 92 -14.26 -11.68 -16.93
C LEU A 92 -15.02 -12.32 -15.75
N ARG A 93 -15.86 -11.57 -15.03
CA ARG A 93 -16.67 -12.12 -13.94
C ARG A 93 -17.69 -13.14 -14.47
N GLU A 94 -18.34 -12.84 -15.57
CA GLU A 94 -19.29 -13.75 -16.24
C GLU A 94 -18.58 -15.02 -16.74
N THR A 95 -17.40 -14.87 -17.36
CA THR A 95 -16.58 -16.01 -17.83
C THR A 95 -16.11 -16.88 -16.67
N VAL A 96 -15.61 -16.28 -15.57
CA VAL A 96 -15.17 -17.04 -14.39
C VAL A 96 -16.34 -17.75 -13.72
N ALA A 97 -17.50 -17.10 -13.62
CA ALA A 97 -18.72 -17.71 -13.09
C ALA A 97 -19.15 -18.93 -13.93
N LEU A 98 -19.12 -18.82 -15.26
CA LEU A 98 -19.40 -19.92 -16.18
C LEU A 98 -18.41 -21.08 -16.01
N LEU A 99 -17.12 -20.80 -15.90
CA LEU A 99 -16.06 -21.82 -15.77
C LEU A 99 -16.04 -22.51 -14.40
N THR A 100 -16.50 -21.83 -13.35
CA THR A 100 -16.46 -22.35 -11.96
C THR A 100 -17.82 -22.86 -11.47
N GLY A 101 -18.88 -22.74 -12.28
CA GLY A 101 -20.23 -23.17 -11.93
C GLY A 101 -20.86 -22.37 -10.77
N ARG A 102 -20.30 -21.20 -10.42
CA ARG A 102 -20.81 -20.35 -9.35
C ARG A 102 -21.79 -19.32 -9.93
N PRO A 103 -23.00 -19.17 -9.36
CA PRO A 103 -23.94 -18.16 -9.83
C PRO A 103 -23.41 -16.75 -9.56
N LEU A 104 -23.63 -15.85 -10.53
CA LEU A 104 -23.39 -14.42 -10.34
C LEU A 104 -24.44 -13.90 -9.36
N GLY A 105 -24.01 -13.53 -8.14
CA GLY A 105 -24.89 -12.89 -7.17
C GLY A 105 -25.27 -11.49 -7.66
N TYR A 106 -26.53 -11.31 -8.03
CA TYR A 106 -27.16 -10.01 -8.28
C TYR A 106 -27.81 -9.51 -6.99
#